data_AF-A0A0A9GC90-F1
#
_entry.id   AF-A0A0A9GC90-F1
#
_cell.length_a   1.000
_cell.length_b   1.000
_cell.length_c   1.000
_cell.angle_alpha   90.00
_cell.angle_beta   90.00
_cell.angle_gamma   90.00
#
_symmetry.space_group_name_H-M   'P 1'
#
loop_
_entity.id
_entity.type
_entity.pdbx_description
1 polymer ?
#
loop_
_entity_poly.entity_id
_entity_poly.type
_entity_poly.pdbx_seq_one_letter_code
_entity_poly.pdbx_strand_id
1 'polypeptide(L)'
;MLKIFGNSVATGKYAKGSNEPLATEVEDSDKGQEEIENGATGTDEVNGASSSATRPSKRAKIVESDEEGLIGAFKAGTERIAVAIEKAAKGDNELPPDLFHNVVSLPGFNDTHKSFYYAHLVEKPHMARAFNGLPFDYKLSWLAKFVSETFPGC
;
A
#
# COMPACT_ATOMS: atom_id res chain seq x y z
N MET A 1 52.94 22.62 -2.63
CA MET A 1 52.49 22.66 -4.05
C MET A 1 51.06 22.18 -4.10
N LEU A 2 50.11 22.97 -4.59
CA LEU A 2 48.87 22.43 -5.13
C LEU A 2 48.25 23.42 -6.12
N LYS A 3 48.07 22.93 -7.34
CA LYS A 3 47.43 23.61 -8.47
C LYS A 3 45.92 23.51 -8.30
N ILE A 4 45.23 24.61 -8.53
CA ILE A 4 43.76 24.71 -8.53
C ILE A 4 43.26 24.20 -9.89
N PHE A 5 42.49 23.11 -9.87
CA PHE A 5 41.73 22.53 -10.99
C PHE A 5 40.26 22.78 -10.63
N GLY A 6 39.46 23.53 -11.39
CA GLY A 6 38.94 23.17 -12.70
C GLY A 6 37.41 23.18 -12.60
N ASN A 7 36.78 24.33 -12.88
CA ASN A 7 35.32 24.51 -12.93
C ASN A 7 34.77 23.75 -14.16
N SER A 8 34.07 22.63 -13.93
CA SER A 8 33.40 21.90 -15.01
C SER A 8 31.93 21.71 -14.63
N VAL A 9 31.08 22.56 -15.21
CA VAL A 9 29.64 22.32 -15.33
C VAL A 9 29.45 21.29 -16.45
N ALA A 10 28.95 20.12 -16.09
CA ALA A 10 28.58 19.09 -17.05
C ALA A 10 27.37 19.57 -17.86
N THR A 11 27.62 19.97 -19.11
CA THR A 11 26.54 20.25 -20.07
C THR A 11 26.12 18.93 -20.69
N GLY A 12 25.03 18.33 -20.19
CA GLY A 12 24.47 17.10 -20.75
C GLY A 12 23.82 17.37 -22.10
N LYS A 13 24.56 17.19 -23.21
CA LYS A 13 24.02 17.14 -24.56
C LYS A 13 23.78 15.67 -24.97
N TYR A 14 22.69 15.07 -24.51
CA TYR A 14 22.18 13.83 -25.07
C TYR A 14 20.64 13.82 -25.04
N ALA A 15 20.04 14.51 -26.00
CA ALA A 15 18.69 14.22 -26.43
C ALA A 15 18.79 13.87 -27.92
N LYS A 16 19.21 12.65 -28.23
CA LYS A 16 19.07 12.09 -29.57
C LYS A 16 17.71 11.40 -29.62
N GLY A 17 16.72 12.09 -30.20
CA GLY A 17 15.49 11.47 -30.65
C GLY A 17 15.84 10.51 -31.78
N SER A 18 15.64 9.22 -31.54
CA SER A 18 15.88 8.16 -32.53
C SER A 18 14.53 7.57 -32.91
N ASN A 19 13.81 8.25 -33.81
CA ASN A 19 12.70 7.65 -34.55
C ASN A 19 13.01 7.78 -36.04
N GLU A 20 14.07 7.10 -36.46
CA GLU A 20 14.35 6.84 -37.85
C GLU A 20 13.75 5.46 -38.16
N PRO A 21 12.73 5.35 -39.03
CA PRO A 21 12.17 4.05 -39.36
C PRO A 21 13.20 3.29 -40.19
N LEU A 22 13.81 2.27 -39.58
CA LEU A 22 14.70 1.36 -40.28
C LEU A 22 13.85 0.42 -41.15
N ALA A 23 13.43 0.93 -42.30
CA ALA A 23 13.06 0.06 -43.41
C ALA A 23 14.31 -0.76 -43.75
N THR A 24 14.26 -2.05 -43.44
CA THR A 24 15.15 -3.04 -44.02
C THR A 24 14.26 -4.00 -44.77
N GLU A 25 13.93 -3.60 -45.99
CA GLU A 25 13.62 -4.56 -47.03
C GLU A 25 14.86 -5.44 -47.24
N VAL A 26 14.73 -6.72 -46.91
CA VAL A 26 15.62 -7.73 -47.49
C VAL A 26 15.06 -7.98 -48.87
N GLU A 27 15.66 -7.31 -49.85
CA GLU A 27 15.48 -7.65 -51.26
C GLU A 27 15.94 -9.10 -51.48
N ASP A 28 15.06 -9.92 -52.05
CA ASP A 28 15.51 -10.88 -53.04
C ASP A 28 15.40 -10.20 -54.42
N SER A 29 16.56 -9.85 -54.93
CA SER A 29 16.92 -9.77 -56.34
C SER A 29 16.22 -8.77 -57.28
N ASP A 30 17.03 -7.76 -57.63
CA ASP A 30 17.48 -7.44 -59.00
C ASP A 30 16.80 -6.26 -59.72
N LYS A 31 17.68 -5.29 -60.06
CA LYS A 31 17.57 -4.15 -60.99
C LYS A 31 16.67 -2.99 -60.53
N GLY A 32 17.18 -1.78 -60.30
CA GLY A 32 18.42 -1.16 -60.77
C GLY A 32 18.08 0.23 -61.32
N GLN A 33 18.90 1.22 -60.94
CA GLN A 33 19.08 2.52 -61.62
C GLN A 33 17.82 3.45 -61.58
N GLU A 34 17.87 4.74 -61.24
CA GLU A 34 18.94 5.72 -61.31
C GLU A 34 18.38 7.12 -60.94
N GLU A 35 19.25 7.99 -60.42
CA GLU A 35 19.34 9.47 -60.60
C GLU A 35 18.18 10.38 -60.08
N ILE A 36 18.38 11.18 -59.02
CA ILE A 36 19.01 12.52 -58.96
C ILE A 36 18.11 13.69 -59.45
N GLU A 37 17.89 14.61 -58.50
CA GLU A 37 17.69 16.08 -58.61
C GLU A 37 16.52 16.75 -59.36
N ASN A 38 16.06 17.80 -58.67
CA ASN A 38 15.73 19.15 -59.14
C ASN A 38 14.44 19.38 -59.95
N GLY A 39 13.42 19.84 -59.22
CA GLY A 39 13.07 21.26 -59.19
C GLY A 39 12.64 21.94 -60.50
N ALA A 40 11.35 22.31 -60.59
CA ALA A 40 10.89 23.64 -61.01
C ALA A 40 9.36 23.73 -60.92
N THR A 41 8.92 24.67 -60.08
CA THR A 41 7.91 25.72 -60.33
C THR A 41 6.75 25.43 -61.30
N GLY A 42 5.51 25.65 -60.81
CA GLY A 42 4.47 26.29 -61.62
C GLY A 42 3.06 25.70 -61.54
N THR A 43 2.16 26.53 -61.01
CA THR A 43 0.77 26.76 -61.46
C THR A 43 -0.31 25.71 -61.20
N ASP A 44 -1.24 26.17 -60.35
CA ASP A 44 -2.69 26.25 -60.57
C ASP A 44 -3.54 24.97 -60.69
N GLU A 45 -4.35 24.83 -59.64
CA GLU A 45 -5.75 24.38 -59.60
C GLU A 45 -6.25 23.55 -60.78
N VAL A 46 -6.40 22.24 -60.54
CA VAL A 46 -7.47 21.46 -61.16
C VAL A 46 -8.21 20.62 -60.14
N ASN A 47 -9.52 20.85 -60.17
CA ASN A 47 -10.62 20.04 -59.68
C ASN A 47 -10.39 18.53 -59.69
N GLY A 48 -11.07 17.88 -58.73
CA GLY A 48 -11.73 16.62 -59.00
C GLY A 48 -11.10 15.42 -58.32
N ALA A 49 -11.64 15.09 -57.15
CA ALA A 49 -12.18 13.76 -56.88
C ALA A 49 -12.51 13.64 -55.41
N SER A 50 -13.78 13.32 -55.15
CA SER A 50 -14.22 12.69 -53.93
C SER A 50 -13.24 11.58 -53.53
N SER A 51 -12.68 11.67 -52.33
CA SER A 51 -12.10 10.52 -51.65
C SER A 51 -12.45 10.64 -50.18
N SER A 52 -13.60 10.05 -49.86
CA SER A 52 -13.96 9.59 -48.53
C SER A 52 -12.93 8.55 -48.09
N ALA A 53 -11.76 9.02 -47.65
CA ALA A 53 -10.81 8.20 -46.92
C ALA A 53 -11.21 8.26 -45.45
N THR A 54 -12.16 7.40 -45.07
CA THR A 54 -12.43 7.11 -43.66
C THR A 54 -11.15 6.52 -43.08
N ARG A 55 -10.31 7.37 -42.46
CA ARG A 55 -9.18 6.89 -41.65
C ARG A 55 -9.78 5.97 -40.58
N PRO A 56 -9.40 4.68 -40.50
CA PRO A 56 -9.89 3.84 -39.43
C PRO A 56 -9.30 4.38 -38.13
N SER A 57 -10.11 5.12 -37.37
CA SER A 57 -9.75 5.50 -36.01
C SER A 57 -9.59 4.19 -35.25
N LYS A 58 -8.35 3.78 -34.94
CA LYS A 58 -8.08 2.76 -33.92
C LYS A 58 -8.48 3.36 -32.57
N ARG A 59 -9.79 3.47 -32.32
CA ARG A 59 -10.29 3.57 -30.95
C ARG A 59 -9.99 2.21 -30.32
N ALA A 60 -9.18 2.22 -29.28
CA ALA A 60 -9.06 1.07 -28.41
C ALA A 60 -10.49 0.71 -27.94
N LYS A 61 -10.90 -0.53 -28.18
CA LYS A 61 -12.15 -1.06 -27.67
C LYS A 61 -12.02 -1.05 -26.14
N ILE A 62 -12.64 -0.08 -25.48
CA ILE A 62 -12.81 -0.11 -24.03
C ILE A 62 -13.76 -1.28 -23.80
N VAL A 63 -13.20 -2.40 -23.36
CA VAL A 63 -13.99 -3.49 -22.81
C VAL A 63 -14.44 -2.96 -21.46
N GLU A 64 -15.72 -2.57 -21.36
CA GLU A 64 -16.38 -2.43 -20.07
C GLU A 64 -16.35 -3.84 -19.46
N SER A 65 -15.35 -4.06 -18.61
CA SER A 65 -15.27 -5.26 -17.79
C SER A 65 -16.22 -5.01 -16.64
N ASP A 66 -17.40 -5.57 -16.77
CA ASP A 66 -18.31 -5.68 -15.64
C ASP A 66 -17.56 -6.46 -14.56
N GLU A 67 -17.49 -5.87 -13.36
CA GLU A 67 -17.26 -6.51 -12.06
C GLU A 67 -15.80 -6.73 -11.59
N GLU A 68 -14.80 -6.98 -12.45
CA GLU A 68 -13.40 -7.25 -11.98
C GLU A 68 -12.34 -6.17 -12.30
N GLY A 69 -12.76 -5.00 -12.79
CA GLY A 69 -11.85 -3.87 -13.03
C GLY A 69 -11.27 -3.25 -11.76
N LEU A 70 -10.55 -2.12 -11.91
CA LEU A 70 -9.96 -1.36 -10.81
C LEU A 70 -10.98 -1.04 -9.68
N ILE A 71 -12.23 -0.75 -10.06
CA ILE A 71 -13.34 -0.49 -9.13
C ILE A 71 -13.65 -1.71 -8.26
N GLY A 72 -13.68 -2.91 -8.85
CA GLY A 72 -13.87 -4.17 -8.12
C GLY A 72 -12.73 -4.47 -7.16
N ALA A 73 -11.48 -4.21 -7.58
CA ALA A 73 -10.31 -4.36 -6.71
C ALA A 73 -10.36 -3.41 -5.50
N PHE A 74 -10.75 -2.14 -5.70
CA PHE A 74 -10.93 -1.19 -4.60
C PHE A 74 -12.05 -1.62 -3.64
N LYS A 75 -13.21 -2.03 -4.15
CA LYS A 75 -14.33 -2.51 -3.33
C LYS A 75 -13.90 -3.72 -2.48
N ALA A 76 -13.28 -4.72 -3.10
CA ALA A 76 -12.81 -5.91 -2.39
C ALA A 76 -11.70 -5.57 -1.37
N GLY A 77 -10.83 -4.60 -1.68
CA GLY A 77 -9.80 -4.11 -0.75
C GLY A 77 -10.40 -3.41 0.46
N THR A 78 -11.33 -2.48 0.26
CA THR A 78 -11.95 -1.71 1.35
C THR A 78 -12.86 -2.57 2.21
N GLU A 79 -13.60 -3.53 1.64
CA GLU A 79 -14.39 -4.50 2.41
C GLU A 79 -13.50 -5.35 3.32
N ARG A 80 -12.36 -5.86 2.82
CA ARG A 80 -11.42 -6.61 3.67
C ARG A 80 -10.85 -5.76 4.80
N ILE A 81 -10.54 -4.49 4.52
CA ILE A 81 -10.06 -3.55 5.54
C ILE A 81 -11.16 -3.27 6.57
N ALA A 82 -12.40 -3.02 6.15
CA ALA A 82 -13.53 -2.82 7.03
C ALA A 82 -13.75 -4.04 7.95
N VAL A 83 -13.74 -5.25 7.38
CA VAL A 83 -13.84 -6.50 8.16
C VAL A 83 -12.67 -6.67 9.13
N ALA A 84 -11.44 -6.33 8.73
CA ALA A 84 -10.28 -6.39 9.60
C ALA A 84 -10.38 -5.39 10.76
N ILE A 85 -10.84 -4.16 10.50
CA ILE A 85 -11.10 -3.14 11.52
C ILE A 85 -12.19 -3.61 12.47
N GLU A 86 -13.31 -4.13 11.96
CA GLU A 86 -14.37 -4.69 12.81
C GLU A 86 -13.86 -5.80 13.70
N LYS A 87 -13.06 -6.73 13.17
CA LYS A 87 -12.47 -7.82 13.96
C LYS A 87 -11.48 -7.30 15.01
N ALA A 88 -10.69 -6.28 14.67
CA ALA A 88 -9.77 -5.65 15.63
C ALA A 88 -10.54 -4.88 16.72
N ALA A 89 -11.63 -4.21 16.37
CA ALA A 89 -12.48 -3.46 17.30
C ALA A 89 -13.34 -4.38 18.19
N LYS A 90 -13.78 -5.52 17.64
CA LYS A 90 -14.41 -6.64 18.38
C LYS A 90 -13.40 -7.43 19.20
N GLY A 91 -12.17 -6.91 19.41
CA GLY A 91 -11.17 -7.54 20.25
C GLY A 91 -11.85 -8.09 21.49
N ASP A 92 -11.61 -9.36 21.80
CA ASP A 92 -12.27 -10.01 22.92
C ASP A 92 -12.05 -9.10 24.14
N ASN A 93 -13.09 -8.39 24.54
CA ASN A 93 -13.09 -7.48 25.68
C ASN A 93 -13.95 -8.06 26.81
N GLU A 94 -14.43 -9.30 26.61
CA GLU A 94 -15.17 -10.03 27.63
C GLU A 94 -14.27 -10.29 28.83
N LEU A 95 -14.76 -9.82 29.97
CA LEU A 95 -14.16 -10.04 31.27
C LEU A 95 -14.77 -11.31 31.89
N PRO A 96 -13.97 -12.14 32.57
CA PRO A 96 -14.51 -13.30 33.28
C PRO A 96 -15.51 -12.88 34.37
N PRO A 97 -16.66 -13.54 34.49
CA PRO A 97 -17.71 -13.15 35.45
C PRO A 97 -17.27 -13.32 36.91
N ASP A 98 -16.34 -14.23 37.17
CA ASP A 98 -15.75 -14.53 38.48
C ASP A 98 -14.50 -13.69 38.79
N LEU A 99 -14.09 -12.79 37.88
CA LEU A 99 -12.87 -12.00 38.01
C LEU A 99 -12.80 -11.21 39.33
N PHE A 100 -13.87 -10.47 39.64
CA PHE A 100 -13.93 -9.66 40.85
C PHE A 100 -13.82 -10.53 42.11
N HIS A 101 -14.55 -11.64 42.14
CA HIS A 101 -14.51 -12.59 43.26
C HIS A 101 -13.09 -13.17 43.43
N ASN A 102 -12.45 -13.57 42.34
CA ASN A 102 -11.09 -14.08 42.35
C ASN A 102 -10.09 -13.07 42.90
N VAL A 103 -10.21 -11.78 42.57
CA VAL A 103 -9.35 -10.72 43.13
C VAL A 103 -9.62 -10.49 44.62
N VAL A 104 -10.89 -10.41 45.02
CA VAL A 104 -11.27 -10.10 46.41
C VAL A 104 -10.97 -11.25 47.36
N SER A 105 -11.03 -12.50 46.89
CA SER A 105 -10.73 -13.71 47.67
C SER A 105 -9.25 -13.86 48.06
N LEU A 106 -8.34 -13.12 47.41
CA LEU A 106 -6.91 -13.20 47.71
C LEU A 106 -6.61 -12.65 49.12
N PRO A 107 -6.00 -13.45 50.02
CA PRO A 107 -5.60 -12.99 51.33
C PRO A 107 -4.34 -12.13 51.27
N GLY A 108 -4.03 -11.40 52.35
CA GLY A 108 -2.78 -10.65 52.48
C GLY A 108 -2.76 -9.25 51.84
N PHE A 109 -3.86 -8.83 51.20
CA PHE A 109 -4.00 -7.50 50.60
C PHE A 109 -5.22 -6.76 51.15
N ASN A 110 -5.08 -5.45 51.34
CA ASN A 110 -6.19 -4.57 51.71
C ASN A 110 -7.12 -4.32 50.49
N ASP A 111 -8.29 -3.73 50.75
CA ASP A 111 -9.29 -3.47 49.70
C ASP A 111 -8.82 -2.44 48.67
N THR A 112 -7.95 -1.51 49.05
CA THR A 112 -7.34 -0.54 48.12
C THR A 112 -6.47 -1.25 47.09
N HIS A 113 -5.57 -2.13 47.51
CA HIS A 113 -4.73 -2.92 46.60
C HIS A 113 -5.59 -3.77 45.65
N LYS A 114 -6.64 -4.41 46.18
CA LYS A 114 -7.56 -5.24 45.40
C LYS A 114 -8.36 -4.44 44.38
N SER A 115 -8.88 -3.27 44.76
CA SER A 115 -9.66 -2.40 43.88
C SER A 115 -8.81 -1.82 42.73
N PHE A 116 -7.59 -1.36 43.03
CA PHE A 116 -6.66 -0.85 42.01
C PHE A 116 -6.22 -1.96 41.06
N TYR A 117 -5.97 -3.17 41.57
CA TYR A 117 -5.63 -4.29 40.72
C TYR A 117 -6.83 -4.75 39.85
N TYR A 118 -8.03 -4.76 40.40
CA TYR A 118 -9.24 -5.04 39.61
C TYR A 118 -9.43 -4.01 38.50
N ALA A 119 -9.25 -2.71 38.77
CA ALA A 119 -9.28 -1.67 37.74
C ALA A 119 -8.22 -1.92 36.65
N HIS A 120 -6.99 -2.30 37.02
CA HIS A 120 -5.94 -2.66 36.08
C HIS A 120 -6.32 -3.83 35.16
N LEU A 121 -7.01 -4.84 35.70
CA LEU A 121 -7.48 -5.99 34.92
C LEU A 121 -8.65 -5.61 33.99
N VAL A 122 -9.56 -4.74 34.45
CA VAL A 122 -10.68 -4.24 33.63
C VAL A 122 -10.17 -3.44 32.42
N GLU A 123 -9.12 -2.62 32.60
CA GLU A 123 -8.47 -1.89 31.50
C GLU A 123 -7.77 -2.83 30.50
N LYS A 124 -7.45 -4.06 30.91
CA LYS A 124 -6.70 -5.04 30.11
C LYS A 124 -7.41 -6.40 30.12
N PRO A 125 -8.52 -6.56 29.35
CA PRO A 125 -9.33 -7.77 29.38
C PRO A 125 -8.56 -9.08 29.07
N HIS A 126 -7.52 -9.00 28.25
CA HIS A 126 -6.62 -10.12 27.98
C HIS A 126 -5.84 -10.56 29.22
N MET A 127 -5.36 -9.63 30.04
CA MET A 127 -4.72 -9.95 31.33
C MET A 127 -5.75 -10.46 32.33
N ALA A 128 -6.95 -9.88 32.38
CA ALA A 128 -8.02 -10.37 33.25
C ALA A 128 -8.34 -11.85 32.99
N ARG A 129 -8.48 -12.24 31.72
CA ARG A 129 -8.70 -13.63 31.33
C ARG A 129 -7.54 -14.54 31.73
N ALA A 130 -6.30 -14.12 31.44
CA ALA A 130 -5.12 -14.87 31.83
C ALA A 130 -5.07 -15.07 33.35
N PHE A 131 -5.22 -13.99 34.12
CA PHE A 131 -5.26 -14.01 35.58
C PHE A 131 -6.31 -14.97 36.11
N ASN A 132 -7.51 -14.95 35.53
CA ASN A 132 -8.63 -15.75 36.00
C ASN A 132 -8.38 -17.27 35.87
N GLY A 133 -7.68 -17.69 34.81
CA GLY A 133 -7.30 -19.08 34.57
C GLY A 133 -6.09 -19.58 35.38
N LEU A 134 -5.40 -18.71 36.13
CA LEU A 134 -4.23 -19.09 36.91
C LEU A 134 -4.62 -19.85 38.20
N PRO A 135 -3.75 -20.78 38.68
CA PRO A 135 -3.86 -21.31 40.03
C PRO A 135 -3.69 -20.21 41.09
N PHE A 136 -4.19 -20.48 42.31
CA PHE A 136 -4.23 -19.52 43.41
C PHE A 136 -2.88 -18.84 43.71
N ASP A 137 -1.79 -19.61 43.82
CA ASP A 137 -0.46 -19.07 44.16
C ASP A 137 0.06 -18.08 43.12
N TYR A 138 -0.25 -18.32 41.84
CA TYR A 138 0.14 -17.43 40.74
C TYR A 138 -0.70 -16.15 40.75
N LYS A 139 -2.00 -16.25 41.04
CA LYS A 139 -2.87 -15.07 41.23
C LYS A 139 -2.35 -14.19 42.36
N LEU A 140 -1.96 -14.80 43.48
CA LEU A 140 -1.36 -14.10 44.61
C LEU A 140 -0.06 -13.39 44.23
N SER A 141 0.82 -14.09 43.51
CA SER A 141 2.11 -13.55 43.04
C SER A 141 1.94 -12.37 42.08
N TRP A 142 0.94 -12.43 41.18
CA TRP A 142 0.63 -11.35 40.26
C TRP A 142 0.14 -10.09 40.98
N LEU A 143 -0.77 -10.24 41.93
CA LEU A 143 -1.23 -9.13 42.76
C LEU A 143 -0.09 -8.57 43.62
N ALA A 144 0.74 -9.42 44.21
CA ALA A 144 1.91 -9.00 44.99
C ALA A 144 2.87 -8.14 44.15
N LYS A 145 3.19 -8.60 42.93
CA LYS A 145 4.03 -7.85 41.99
C LYS A 145 3.41 -6.50 41.67
N PHE A 146 2.14 -6.47 41.28
CA PHE A 146 1.45 -5.22 40.97
C PHE A 146 1.47 -4.24 42.14
N VAL A 147 1.22 -4.72 43.36
CA VAL A 147 1.23 -3.89 44.56
C VAL A 147 2.64 -3.34 44.82
N SER A 148 3.67 -4.16 44.71
CA SER A 148 5.06 -3.70 44.90
C SER A 148 5.49 -2.64 43.88
N GLU A 149 4.96 -2.70 42.66
CA GLU A 149 5.24 -1.74 41.58
C GLU A 149 4.42 -0.45 41.71
N THR A 150 3.19 -0.55 42.19
CA THR A 150 2.22 0.56 42.24
C THR A 150 2.30 1.32 43.56
N PHE A 151 2.66 0.64 44.65
CA PHE A 151 2.74 1.18 46.00
C PHE A 151 4.16 0.98 46.58
N PRO A 152 5.21 1.57 45.98
CA PRO A 152 6.56 1.43 46.49
C PRO A 152 6.69 2.12 47.86
N GLY A 153 7.05 1.35 48.89
CA GLY A 153 7.30 1.86 50.24
C GLY A 153 6.11 1.82 51.21
N CYS A 154 5.02 1.14 50.83
CA CYS A 154 3.93 0.77 51.75
C CYS A 154 4.14 -0.60 52.39
#